data_AF-A0A972QPD3-F1
#
_entry.id   AF-A0A972QPD3-F1
#
_cell.length_a   1.000
_cell.length_b   1.000
_cell.length_c   1.000
_cell.angle_alpha   90.00
_cell.angle_beta   90.00
_cell.angle_gamma   90.00
#
_symmetry.space_group_name_H-M   'P 1'
#
loop_
_entity.id
_entity.type
_entity.pdbx_description
1 polymer ?
#
loop_
_entity_poly.entity_id
_entity_poly.type
_entity_poly.pdbx_seq_one_letter_code
_entity_poly.pdbx_strand_id
1 'polypeptide(L)' 'MINDVDRAKVLIEALPYIQRFNRATIVVKYGGHAMIDKRLKQNFALDIILMKYVGLNPIVVHG' A
#
# COMPACT_ATOMS: atom_id res chain seq x y z
N MET A 1 -13.00 -16.80 3.58
CA MET A 1 -12.53 -15.72 4.47
C MET A 1 -11.18 -16.12 5.03
N ILE A 2 -10.22 -15.20 5.10
CA ILE A 2 -8.95 -15.44 5.79
C ILE A 2 -9.27 -15.50 7.30
N ASN A 3 -8.81 -16.55 8.00
CA ASN A 3 -8.99 -16.66 9.45
C ASN A 3 -8.00 -15.75 10.21
N ASP A 4 -8.20 -15.55 11.49
CA ASP A 4 -7.41 -14.59 12.28
C ASP A 4 -5.93 -14.98 12.40
N VAL A 5 -5.62 -16.28 12.40
CA VAL A 5 -4.25 -16.79 12.45
C VAL A 5 -3.50 -16.44 11.17
N ASP A 6 -4.12 -16.61 10.02
CA ASP A 6 -3.51 -16.30 8.72
C ASP A 6 -3.34 -14.80 8.54
N ARG A 7 -4.28 -13.97 9.03
CA ARG A 7 -4.11 -12.51 9.07
C ARG A 7 -2.92 -12.09 9.93
N ALA A 8 -2.79 -12.65 11.12
CA ALA A 8 -1.68 -12.34 12.02
C ALA A 8 -0.32 -12.70 11.39
N LYS A 9 -0.22 -13.86 10.73
CA LYS A 9 0.99 -14.26 10.01
C LYS A 9 1.39 -13.25 8.94
N VAL A 10 0.43 -12.84 8.09
CA VAL A 10 0.70 -11.84 7.03
C VAL A 10 1.20 -10.52 7.62
N LEU A 11 0.62 -10.05 8.72
CA LEU A 11 1.04 -8.80 9.36
C LEU A 11 2.43 -8.91 9.98
N ILE A 12 2.75 -10.05 10.61
CA ILE A 12 4.07 -10.32 11.17
C ILE A 12 5.13 -10.37 10.07
N GLU A 13 4.84 -11.02 8.94
CA GLU A 13 5.75 -11.08 7.79
C GLU A 13 5.95 -9.72 7.12
N ALA A 14 4.95 -8.84 7.15
CA ALA A 14 5.04 -7.48 6.64
C ALA A 14 5.84 -6.53 7.55
N LEU A 15 5.89 -6.79 8.85
CA LEU A 15 6.46 -5.88 9.86
C LEU A 15 7.93 -5.48 9.58
N PRO A 16 8.86 -6.38 9.20
CA PRO A 16 10.23 -6.01 8.86
C PRO A 16 10.31 -4.98 7.72
N TYR A 17 9.41 -5.05 6.74
CA TYR A 17 9.36 -4.09 5.64
C TYR A 17 8.84 -2.73 6.10
N ILE A 18 7.80 -2.72 6.94
CA ILE A 18 7.27 -1.49 7.53
C ILE A 18 8.37 -0.77 8.33
N GLN A 19 9.11 -1.50 9.17
CA GLN A 19 10.23 -0.94 9.93
C GLN A 19 11.34 -0.42 9.02
N ARG A 20 11.73 -1.20 8.00
CA ARG A 20 12.77 -0.82 7.04
C ARG A 20 12.43 0.46 6.27
N PHE A 21 11.17 0.64 5.90
CA PHE A 21 10.70 1.78 5.09
C PHE A 21 10.03 2.88 5.90
N ASN A 22 10.06 2.80 7.24
CA ASN A 22 9.51 3.84 8.08
C ASN A 22 10.15 5.20 7.74
N ARG A 23 9.31 6.21 7.51
CA ARG A 23 9.65 7.57 7.04
C ARG A 23 10.29 7.65 5.65
N ALA A 24 10.51 6.54 4.95
CA ALA A 24 11.03 6.55 3.60
C ALA A 24 10.06 7.26 2.65
N THR A 25 10.61 8.01 1.69
CA THR A 25 9.84 8.57 0.59
C THR A 25 9.72 7.53 -0.52
N ILE A 26 8.50 7.17 -0.90
CA ILE A 26 8.24 6.17 -1.93
C ILE A 26 7.51 6.84 -3.09
N VAL A 27 8.16 6.94 -4.25
CA VAL A 27 7.52 7.45 -5.46
C VAL A 27 6.80 6.32 -6.17
N VAL A 28 5.48 6.47 -6.37
CA VAL A 28 4.62 5.48 -7.02
C VAL A 28 4.11 6.05 -8.34
N LYS A 29 4.50 5.41 -9.44
CA LYS A 29 3.95 5.74 -10.77
C LYS A 29 2.56 5.14 -10.91
N TYR A 30 1.55 6.00 -11.03
CA TYR A 30 0.17 5.60 -11.22
C TYR A 30 -0.28 5.85 -12.66
N GLY A 31 -0.66 4.80 -13.38
CA GLY A 31 -1.11 4.92 -14.77
C GLY A 31 -1.66 3.62 -15.36
N GLY A 32 -2.02 3.65 -16.65
CA GLY A 32 -2.56 2.50 -17.37
C GLY A 32 -3.97 2.11 -16.91
N HIS A 33 -4.32 0.82 -17.00
CA HIS A 33 -5.66 0.30 -16.69
C HIS A 33 -6.14 0.61 -15.27
N ALA A 34 -5.21 0.80 -14.32
CA ALA A 34 -5.52 1.18 -12.95
C ALA A 34 -6.17 2.58 -12.84
N MET A 35 -6.06 3.43 -13.87
CA MET A 35 -6.70 4.75 -13.98
C MET A 35 -8.08 4.73 -14.66
N ILE A 36 -8.59 3.57 -15.07
CA ILE A 36 -9.87 3.47 -15.79
C ILE A 36 -10.88 2.70 -14.95
N ASP A 37 -10.48 1.53 -14.45
CA ASP A 37 -11.36 0.70 -13.63
C ASP A 37 -11.61 1.32 -12.24
N LYS A 38 -12.89 1.46 -11.87
CA LYS A 38 -13.30 2.11 -10.61
C LYS A 38 -12.82 1.34 -9.37
N ARG A 39 -12.79 0.01 -9.42
CA ARG A 39 -12.34 -0.83 -8.30
C ARG A 39 -10.83 -0.74 -8.15
N LEU A 40 -10.07 -0.75 -9.26
CA LEU A 40 -8.62 -0.57 -9.22
C LEU A 40 -8.23 0.83 -8.70
N LYS A 41 -8.96 1.88 -9.08
CA LYS A 41 -8.79 3.23 -8.50
C LYS A 41 -8.94 3.23 -6.99
N GLN A 42 -10.02 2.62 -6.49
CA GLN A 42 -10.31 2.57 -5.06
C GLN A 42 -9.24 1.78 -4.30
N ASN A 43 -8.86 0.61 -4.80
CA ASN A 43 -7.81 -0.19 -4.18
C ASN A 43 -6.47 0.55 -4.16
N PHE A 44 -6.08 1.20 -5.27
CA PHE A 44 -4.87 2.02 -5.31
C PHE A 44 -4.88 3.13 -4.26
N ALA A 45 -6.00 3.83 -4.10
CA ALA A 45 -6.14 4.86 -3.06
C ALA A 45 -6.01 4.28 -1.65
N LEU A 46 -6.59 3.11 -1.38
CA LEU A 46 -6.47 2.42 -0.10
C LEU A 46 -5.02 2.00 0.20
N ASP A 47 -4.28 1.54 -0.80
CA ASP A 47 -2.87 1.16 -0.66
C ASP A 47 -2.01 2.38 -0.30
N ILE A 48 -2.21 3.52 -0.98
CA ILE A 48 -1.50 4.77 -0.66
C ILE A 48 -1.84 5.26 0.75
N ILE A 49 -3.10 5.16 1.17
CA ILE A 49 -3.53 5.49 2.53
C ILE A 49 -2.85 4.56 3.55
N LEU A 50 -2.84 3.26 3.29
CA LEU A 50 -2.18 2.28 4.16
C LEU A 50 -0.69 2.60 4.32
N MET A 51 0.02 2.87 3.22
CA MET A 51 1.42 3.29 3.25
C MET A 51 1.62 4.49 4.17
N LYS A 52 0.75 5.51 4.07
CA LYS A 52 0.84 6.68 4.95
C LYS A 52 0.60 6.33 6.42
N TYR A 53 -0.39 5.48 6.71
CA TYR A 53 -0.70 5.07 8.09
C TYR A 53 0.40 4.24 8.75
N VAL A 54 1.10 3.41 7.97
CA VAL A 54 2.22 2.60 8.50
C VAL A 54 3.55 3.35 8.52
N GLY A 55 3.55 4.66 8.26
CA GLY A 55 4.70 5.55 8.46
C GLY A 55 5.54 5.85 7.22
N LEU A 56 5.14 5.39 6.03
CA LEU A 56 5.80 5.75 4.77
C LEU A 56 5.32 7.12 4.28
N ASN A 57 6.10 7.74 3.40
CA ASN A 57 5.77 9.00 2.74
C ASN A 57 5.57 8.77 1.23
N PRO A 58 4.39 8.28 0.80
CA PRO A 58 4.13 8.03 -0.62
C PRO A 58 3.98 9.35 -1.41
N ILE A 59 4.57 9.39 -2.59
CA ILE A 59 4.39 10.45 -3.60
C ILE A 59 3.84 9.77 -4.86
N VAL A 60 2.63 10.16 -5.27
CA VAL A 60 2.01 9.61 -6.48
C VAL A 60 2.34 10.50 -7.67
N VAL A 61 2.90 9.92 -8.73
CA VAL A 61 3.09 10.58 -10.02
C VAL A 61 2.17 9.93 -11.03
N HIS A 62 1.28 10.71 -11.65
CA HIS A 62 0.30 10.17 -12.60
C HIS A 62 0.31 10.93 -13.93
N GLY A 63 -0.23 10.27 -14.95
CA GLY A 63 -0.21 10.68 -16.36
C GLY A 63 -0.36 9.48 -17.27
#